data_AF-A0AAU7NTL4-F1
#
_entry.id   AF-A0AAU7NTL4-F1
#
_cell.length_a   1.000
_cell.length_b   1.000
_cell.length_c   1.000
_cell.angle_alpha   90.00
_cell.angle_beta   90.00
_cell.angle_gamma   90.00
#
_symmetry.space_group_name_H-M   'P 1'
#
loop_
_entity.id
_entity.type
_entity.pdbx_description
1 polymer ?
#
loop_
_entity_poly.entity_id
_entity_poly.type
_entity_poly.pdbx_seq_one_letter_code
_entity_poly.pdbx_strand_id
1 'polypeptide(L)' 'MKLLNQPEELSDARTAFIETLSDEFIATTGYGVYAYLNPLDINRLFRQYLQHGTPLREFARVYVRNAQFATM' A
#
# COMPACT_ATOMS: atom_id res chain seq x y z
N MET A 1 9.12 12.17 11.74
CA MET A 1 8.60 10.78 11.72
C MET A 1 7.88 10.54 13.04
N LYS A 2 6.57 10.32 13.02
CA LYS A 2 5.81 9.94 14.22
C LYS A 2 5.87 8.42 14.30
N LEU A 3 6.50 7.88 15.33
CA LEU A 3 6.46 6.45 15.60
C LEU A 3 5.02 6.13 16.03
N LEU A 4 4.35 5.24 15.30
CA LEU A 4 3.04 4.70 15.69
C LEU A 4 3.28 3.84 16.93
N ASN A 5 3.07 4.42 18.11
CA ASN A 5 3.48 3.82 19.39
C ASN A 5 2.35 3.03 20.06
N GLN A 6 1.24 2.81 19.36
CA GLN A 6 0.08 2.07 19.88
C GLN A 6 -0.38 1.00 18.86
N PRO A 7 -0.69 -0.23 19.30
CA PRO A 7 -1.15 -1.31 18.42
C PRO A 7 -2.40 -0.95 17.60
N GLU A 8 -3.31 -0.15 18.18
CA GLU A 8 -4.53 0.30 17.51
C GLU A 8 -4.24 1.30 16.38
N GLU A 9 -3.39 2.31 16.64
CA GLU A 9 -2.96 3.27 15.60
C GLU A 9 -2.25 2.57 14.43
N LEU A 10 -1.47 1.51 14.71
CA LEU A 10 -0.83 0.71 13.67
C LEU A 10 -1.84 -0.11 12.87
N SER A 11 -2.88 -0.62 13.52
CA SER A 11 -3.98 -1.33 12.87
C SER A 11 -4.76 -0.40 11.93
N ASP A 12 -5.11 0.80 12.40
CA ASP A 12 -5.84 1.80 11.62
C ASP A 12 -5.01 2.27 10.42
N ALA A 13 -3.72 2.57 10.63
CA ALA A 13 -2.81 2.95 9.57
C ALA A 13 -2.65 1.84 8.52
N ARG A 14 -2.66 0.57 8.95
CA ARG A 14 -2.59 -0.59 8.06
C ARG A 14 -3.87 -0.77 7.26
N THR A 15 -5.04 -0.57 7.86
CA THR A 15 -6.33 -0.62 7.16
C THR A 15 -6.40 0.46 6.10
N ALA A 16 -6.12 1.72 6.46
CA ALA A 16 -6.11 2.83 5.52
C ALA A 16 -5.09 2.61 4.37
N PHE A 17 -3.93 2.02 4.69
CA PHE A 17 -2.94 1.64 3.69
C PHE A 17 -3.50 0.63 2.68
N ILE A 18 -4.13 -0.45 3.15
CA ILE A 18 -4.69 -1.49 2.28
C ILE A 18 -5.82 -0.94 1.42
N GLU A 19 -6.72 -0.13 2.00
CA GLU A 19 -7.82 0.50 1.28
C GLU A 19 -7.32 1.41 0.17
N THR A 20 -6.42 2.35 0.50
CA THR A 20 -5.87 3.29 -0.49
C THR A 20 -5.11 2.56 -1.60
N LEU A 21 -4.35 1.51 -1.25
CA LEU A 21 -3.65 0.70 -2.24
C LEU A 21 -4.64 -0.05 -3.13
N SER A 22 -5.69 -0.64 -2.55
CA SER A 22 -6.72 -1.35 -3.30
C SER A 22 -7.48 -0.43 -4.25
N ASP A 23 -7.81 0.80 -3.82
CA ASP A 23 -8.47 1.80 -4.66
C ASP A 23 -7.63 2.14 -5.89
N GLU A 24 -6.31 2.32 -5.71
CA GLU A 24 -5.40 2.62 -6.82
C GLU A 24 -5.24 1.43 -7.78
N PHE A 25 -5.19 0.20 -7.24
CA PHE A 25 -5.22 -1.03 -8.04
C PHE A 25 -6.52 -1.12 -8.86
N ILE A 26 -7.68 -0.90 -8.24
CA ILE A 26 -8.99 -0.93 -8.93
C ILE A 26 -9.04 0.15 -10.02
N ALA A 27 -8.59 1.37 -9.71
CA ALA A 27 -8.58 2.47 -10.67
C ALA A 27 -7.68 2.19 -11.89
N THR A 28 -6.60 1.43 -11.71
CA THR A 28 -5.62 1.16 -12.77
C THR A 28 -5.93 -0.13 -13.54
N THR A 29 -6.38 -1.19 -12.86
CA THR A 29 -6.49 -2.53 -13.43
C THR A 29 -7.91 -3.09 -13.44
N GLY A 30 -8.85 -2.49 -12.71
CA GLY A 30 -10.20 -2.98 -12.51
C GLY A 30 -10.34 -4.04 -11.39
N TYR A 31 -9.25 -4.43 -10.72
CA TYR A 31 -9.26 -5.44 -9.66
C TYR A 31 -8.57 -4.92 -8.39
N GLY A 32 -9.03 -5.37 -7.23
CA GLY A 32 -8.45 -5.02 -5.92
C GLY A 32 -7.05 -5.58 -5.69
N VAL A 33 -6.36 -5.04 -4.70
CA VAL A 33 -4.95 -5.39 -4.40
C VAL A 33 -4.71 -6.89 -4.19
N TYR A 34 -5.66 -7.60 -3.59
CA TYR A 34 -5.54 -9.04 -3.31
C TYR A 34 -5.62 -9.93 -4.55
N ALA A 35 -5.99 -9.39 -5.71
CA ALA A 35 -5.87 -10.12 -6.98
C ALA A 35 -4.40 -10.27 -7.42
N TYR A 36 -3.51 -9.40 -6.95
CA TYR A 36 -2.10 -9.33 -7.37
C TYR A 36 -1.12 -9.63 -6.24
N LEU A 37 -1.45 -9.23 -5.01
CA LEU A 37 -0.57 -9.37 -3.85
C LEU A 37 -1.20 -10.25 -2.79
N ASN A 38 -0.41 -11.20 -2.28
CA ASN A 38 -0.80 -11.94 -1.10
C ASN A 38 -0.63 -11.09 0.19
N PRO A 39 -1.21 -11.50 1.32
CA PRO A 39 -1.13 -10.73 2.57
C PRO A 39 0.30 -10.51 3.10
N LEU A 40 1.25 -11.41 2.82
CA LEU A 40 2.64 -11.25 3.25
C LEU A 40 3.33 -10.13 2.49
N ASP A 41 3.09 -10.03 1.18
CA ASP A 41 3.68 -8.99 0.34
C ASP A 41 3.08 -7.62 0.66
N ILE A 42 1.77 -7.55 0.94
CA ILE A 42 1.12 -6.33 1.46
C ILE A 42 1.77 -5.88 2.78
N ASN A 43 2.06 -6.82 3.70
CA ASN A 43 2.73 -6.50 4.96
C ASN A 43 4.18 -6.02 4.79
N ARG A 44 4.90 -6.53 3.79
CA ARG A 44 6.23 -6.03 3.45
C ARG A 44 6.13 -4.62 2.89
N LEU A 45 5.20 -4.38 1.98
CA LEU A 45 5.00 -3.08 1.36
C LEU A 45 4.56 -2.01 2.36
N PHE A 46 3.68 -2.36 3.31
CA PHE A 46 3.29 -1.46 4.40
C PHE A 46 4.51 -1.03 5.24
N ARG A 47 5.41 -1.96 5.57
CA ARG A 47 6.65 -1.64 6.29
C ARG A 47 7.57 -0.72 5.48
N GLN A 48 7.63 -0.90 4.18
CA GLN A 48 8.38 0.01 3.29
C GLN A 48 7.75 1.40 3.29
N TYR A 49 6.42 1.51 3.20
CA TYR A 49 5.70 2.78 3.28
C TYR A 49 6.01 3.54 4.57
N LEU A 50 5.99 2.87 5.72
CA LEU A 50 6.29 3.49 7.02
C LEU A 50 7.69 4.10 7.08
N GLN A 51 8.64 3.60 6.28
CA GLN A 51 10.01 4.10 6.21
C GLN A 51 10.19 5.23 5.19
N HIS A 52 9.29 5.35 4.22
CA HIS A 52 9.47 6.22 3.05
C HIS A 52 9.14 7.69 3.32
N GLY A 53 8.31 7.98 4.33
CA GLY A 53 7.93 9.36 4.72
C GLY A 53 7.06 10.11 3.71
N THR A 54 6.69 9.46 2.59
CA THR A 54 5.81 10.02 1.55
C THR A 54 4.33 9.87 1.92
N PRO A 55 3.44 10.74 1.44
CA PRO A 55 1.99 10.57 1.61
C PRO A 55 1.50 9.24 1.02
N LEU A 56 0.57 8.57 1.72
CA LEU A 56 0.06 7.25 1.35
C LEU A 56 -0.44 7.17 -0.10
N ARG A 57 -1.24 8.14 -0.54
CA ARG A 57 -1.80 8.17 -1.90
C ARG A 57 -0.70 8.27 -2.97
N GLU A 58 0.35 9.04 -2.69
CA GLU A 58 1.48 9.17 -3.61
C GLU A 58 2.28 7.87 -3.68
N PHE A 59 2.54 7.25 -2.53
CA PHE A 59 3.20 5.95 -2.44
C PHE A 59 2.43 4.87 -3.24
N ALA A 60 1.12 4.76 -3.01
CA ALA A 60 0.27 3.79 -3.71
C ALA A 60 0.29 4.00 -5.23
N ARG A 61 0.12 5.24 -5.69
CA ARG A 61 0.15 5.60 -7.11
C ARG A 61 1.47 5.23 -7.78
N VAL A 62 2.61 5.54 -7.15
CA VAL A 62 3.93 5.20 -7.70
C VAL A 62 4.12 3.68 -7.74
N TYR A 63 3.72 2.98 -6.69
CA TYR A 63 3.83 1.53 -6.61
C TYR A 63 3.03 0.83 -7.72
N VAL A 64 1.75 1.17 -7.88
CA VAL A 64 0.88 0.54 -8.88
C VAL A 64 1.36 0.82 -10.31
N ARG A 65 1.79 2.06 -10.60
CA ARG A 65 2.39 2.40 -11.91
C ARG A 65 3.63 1.57 -12.18
N ASN A 66 4.55 1.44 -11.23
CA ASN A 66 5.77 0.67 -11.42
C ASN A 66 5.50 -0.84 -11.54
N ALA A 67 4.52 -1.36 -10.81
CA ALA A 67 4.10 -2.76 -10.91
C ALA A 67 3.58 -3.12 -12.31
N GLN A 68 2.90 -2.18 -12.98
CA GLN A 68 2.43 -2.36 -14.35
C GLN A 68 3.58 -2.49 -15.37
N PHE A 69 4.68 -1.75 -15.18
CA PHE A 69 5.83 -1.78 -16.10
C PHE A 69 6.85 -2.89 -15.82
N ALA A 70 6.76 -3.57 -14.68
CA ALA A 70 7.64 -4.71 -14.37
C ALA A 70 7.21 -6.02 -15.06
N THR A 71 6.10 -6.02 -15.79
CA THR A 71 5.52 -7.21 -16.44
C THR A 71 5.49 -7.11 -17.98
N MET A 72 6.21 -6.14 -18.56
CA MET A 72 6.38 -5.97 -20.01
C MET A 72 7.83 -6.20 -20.43
#